data_AF-A0A7C6NAG3-F1
#
_entry.id   AF-A0A7C6NAG3-F1
#
_cell.length_a   1.000
_cell.length_b   1.000
_cell.length_c   1.000
_cell.angle_alpha   90.00
_cell.angle_beta   90.00
_cell.angle_gamma   90.00
#
_symmetry.space_group_name_H-M   'P 1'
#
loop_
_entity.id
_entity.type
_entity.pdbx_description
1 polymer ?
#
loop_
_entity_poly.entity_id
_entity_poly.type
_entity_poly.pdbx_seq_one_letter_code
_entity_poly.pdbx_strand_id
1 'polypeptide(L)'
;MPVASGRMELWRRLALLFGVITGLSLFFYVAPAMVSVTAVDWAQEQADELRSISGYVSQEKRRLNQLPLLDYIKEKTGGQLTAVDSSQWTEFFTQVQLASGGQYEGSAYGNRVSDQDKDPFWKPKWPVQVFFKPDEIPWAEWGLVAIDGDEVYVSNTAGGKTSYLLLRYEDYSTSISAMSKPYRVAPDWLYHPYRSLGTGVMAMGLLLYIFLPRRKKQTDDIAYSTGSILAGDLVALILLVPFYGLPFLINGGTVQAITGMWPISAAMWFLAGFCMILLLLGAIYSVQRNHQER
;
A
#
# COMPACT_ATOMS: atom_id res chain seq x y z
N MET A 1 13.92 -42.87 -23.27
CA MET A 1 12.65 -42.13 -23.07
C MET A 1 12.92 -40.62 -23.14
N PRO A 2 12.63 -39.92 -24.26
CA PRO A 2 13.09 -38.54 -24.49
C PRO A 2 12.00 -37.44 -24.37
N VAL A 3 10.79 -37.76 -23.89
CA VAL A 3 9.67 -36.79 -23.80
C VAL A 3 9.78 -35.84 -22.59
N ALA A 4 10.59 -36.18 -21.58
CA ALA A 4 10.66 -35.45 -20.31
C ALA A 4 11.37 -34.08 -20.40
N SER A 5 12.23 -33.85 -21.39
CA SER A 5 13.16 -32.70 -21.36
C SER A 5 12.54 -31.37 -21.78
N GLY A 6 11.60 -31.38 -22.73
CA GLY A 6 10.93 -30.16 -23.16
C GLY A 6 9.89 -29.64 -22.16
N ARG A 7 9.23 -30.57 -21.47
CA ARG A 7 8.29 -30.27 -20.40
C ARG A 7 8.98 -29.53 -19.24
N MET A 8 10.19 -29.93 -18.87
CA MET A 8 10.94 -29.27 -17.80
C MET A 8 11.36 -27.84 -18.16
N GLU A 9 11.73 -27.61 -19.41
CA GLU A 9 12.15 -26.30 -19.91
C GLU A 9 10.97 -25.31 -20.00
N LEU A 10 9.76 -25.83 -20.27
CA LEU A 10 8.50 -25.10 -20.12
C LEU A 10 8.22 -24.76 -18.65
N TRP A 11 8.29 -25.74 -17.73
CA TRP A 11 8.07 -25.51 -16.31
C TRP A 11 9.02 -24.47 -15.70
N ARG A 12 10.29 -24.45 -16.14
CA ARG A 12 11.26 -23.42 -15.74
C ARG A 12 10.78 -22.02 -16.07
N ARG A 13 10.34 -21.80 -17.30
CA ARG A 13 9.85 -20.49 -17.75
C ARG A 13 8.49 -20.14 -17.15
N LEU A 14 7.61 -21.11 -16.95
CA LEU A 14 6.34 -20.89 -16.27
C LEU A 14 6.54 -20.50 -14.80
N ALA A 15 7.49 -21.13 -14.09
CA ALA A 15 7.82 -20.77 -12.71
C ALA A 15 8.37 -19.34 -12.62
N LEU A 16 9.27 -18.97 -13.55
CA LEU A 16 9.79 -17.60 -13.65
C LEU A 16 8.66 -16.60 -13.94
N LEU A 17 7.86 -16.87 -14.97
CA LEU A 17 6.77 -16.02 -15.42
C LEU A 17 5.75 -15.80 -14.30
N PHE A 18 5.28 -16.89 -13.69
CA PHE A 18 4.30 -16.84 -12.61
C PHE A 18 4.86 -16.15 -11.37
N GLY A 19 6.14 -16.39 -11.04
CA GLY A 19 6.82 -15.72 -9.93
C GLY A 19 6.93 -14.20 -10.15
N VAL A 20 7.26 -13.75 -11.36
CA VAL A 20 7.34 -12.33 -11.70
C VAL A 20 5.95 -11.68 -11.70
N ILE A 21 4.96 -12.27 -12.38
CA ILE A 21 3.60 -11.72 -12.46
C ILE A 21 2.98 -11.63 -11.06
N THR A 22 2.88 -12.77 -10.37
CA THR A 22 2.25 -12.83 -9.04
C THR A 22 3.03 -12.00 -8.03
N GLY A 23 4.36 -12.08 -8.07
CA GLY A 23 5.23 -11.35 -7.17
C GLY A 23 5.10 -9.83 -7.34
N LEU A 24 5.05 -9.32 -8.58
CA LEU A 24 4.81 -7.90 -8.84
C LEU A 24 3.40 -7.47 -8.41
N SER A 25 2.36 -8.27 -8.70
CA SER A 25 1.00 -7.94 -8.26
C SER A 25 0.89 -7.83 -6.74
N LEU A 26 1.54 -8.73 -6.00
CA LEU A 26 1.59 -8.71 -4.53
C LEU A 26 2.46 -7.57 -4.01
N PHE A 27 3.59 -7.30 -4.68
CA PHE A 27 4.52 -6.24 -4.30
C PHE A 27 3.87 -4.84 -4.36
N PHE A 28 3.08 -4.60 -5.40
CA PHE A 28 2.34 -3.37 -5.62
C PHE A 28 0.91 -3.39 -5.10
N TYR A 29 0.50 -4.45 -4.42
CA TYR A 29 -0.80 -4.46 -3.76
C TYR A 29 -0.83 -3.38 -2.67
N VAL A 30 -1.89 -2.58 -2.70
CA VAL A 30 -2.17 -1.54 -1.71
C VAL A 30 -3.49 -1.89 -1.04
N ALA A 31 -3.53 -1.76 0.28
CA ALA A 31 -4.78 -1.94 1.02
C ALA A 31 -5.82 -0.90 0.57
N PRO A 32 -7.07 -1.31 0.28
CA PRO A 32 -8.03 -0.45 -0.42
C PRO A 32 -8.50 0.75 0.40
N ALA A 33 -8.56 0.61 1.73
CA ALA A 33 -8.98 1.67 2.63
C ALA A 33 -8.27 1.57 3.98
N MET A 34 -8.18 2.72 4.66
CA MET A 34 -7.70 2.86 6.03
C MET A 34 -8.57 3.84 6.80
N VAL A 35 -8.51 3.75 8.11
CA VAL A 35 -9.03 4.77 9.01
C VAL A 35 -7.86 5.36 9.78
N SER A 36 -7.63 6.66 9.64
CA SER A 36 -6.65 7.38 10.43
C SER A 36 -7.31 7.98 11.67
N VAL A 37 -6.64 7.85 12.81
CA VAL A 37 -7.12 8.32 14.10
C VAL A 37 -6.07 9.26 14.68
N THR A 38 -6.48 10.48 15.02
CA THR A 38 -5.59 11.53 15.54
C THR A 38 -6.10 12.02 16.88
N ALA A 39 -5.21 12.18 17.85
CA ALA A 39 -5.57 12.77 19.13
C ALA A 39 -5.82 14.27 18.97
N VAL A 40 -6.90 14.77 19.55
CA VAL A 40 -7.26 16.19 19.51
C VAL A 40 -7.12 16.80 20.89
N ASP A 41 -6.26 17.81 20.99
CA ASP A 41 -6.20 18.71 22.14
C ASP A 41 -6.88 20.03 21.75
N TRP A 42 -8.16 20.14 22.08
CA TRP A 42 -8.97 21.31 21.74
C TRP A 42 -8.48 22.60 22.39
N ALA A 43 -7.89 22.53 23.59
CA ALA A 43 -7.36 23.71 24.25
C ALA A 43 -6.12 24.23 23.51
N GLN A 44 -5.24 23.32 23.09
CA GLN A 44 -4.09 23.66 22.26
C GLN A 44 -4.51 24.14 20.86
N GLU A 45 -5.48 23.47 20.21
CA GLU A 45 -5.99 23.88 18.89
C GLU A 45 -6.61 25.28 18.96
N GLN A 46 -7.41 25.56 19.98
CA GLN A 46 -8.00 26.88 20.20
C GLN A 46 -6.95 27.97 20.44
N ALA A 47 -5.93 27.68 21.26
CA ALA A 47 -4.82 28.60 21.51
C ALA A 47 -4.04 28.89 20.22
N ASP A 48 -3.93 27.89 19.34
CA ASP A 48 -3.18 27.99 18.10
C ASP A 48 -3.94 28.67 16.96
N GLU A 49 -5.24 28.97 17.11
CA GLU A 49 -5.98 29.81 16.16
C GLU A 49 -5.33 31.20 15.97
N LEU A 50 -4.67 31.72 17.01
CA LEU A 50 -3.94 32.98 16.95
C LEU A 50 -2.54 32.84 16.34
N ARG A 51 -2.02 31.61 16.17
CA ARG A 51 -0.71 31.40 15.55
C ARG A 51 -0.83 31.59 14.04
N SER A 52 -0.11 32.59 13.53
CA SER A 52 -0.02 32.85 12.10
C SER A 52 1.43 33.02 11.68
N ILE A 53 1.86 32.24 10.68
CA ILE A 53 3.22 32.33 10.11
C ILE A 53 3.40 33.68 9.41
N SER A 54 2.33 34.25 8.83
CA SER A 54 2.35 35.56 8.18
C SER A 54 2.10 36.72 9.15
N GLY A 55 1.85 36.45 10.43
CA GLY A 55 1.45 37.46 11.43
C GLY A 55 0.01 37.97 11.27
N TYR A 56 -0.71 37.59 10.21
CA TYR A 56 -2.11 37.96 10.00
C TYR A 56 -3.04 36.93 10.65
N VAL A 57 -3.90 37.40 11.55
CA VAL A 57 -4.96 36.59 12.19
C VAL A 57 -6.30 37.20 11.82
N SER A 58 -7.17 36.43 11.16
CA SER A 58 -8.50 36.87 10.75
C SER A 58 -9.39 37.16 11.97
N GLN A 59 -10.42 37.98 11.78
CA GLN A 59 -11.42 38.23 12.82
C GLN A 59 -12.09 36.94 13.28
N GLU A 60 -12.32 36.01 12.35
CA GLU A 60 -12.92 34.72 12.65
C GLU A 60 -12.04 33.86 13.59
N LYS A 61 -10.73 33.78 13.32
CA LYS A 61 -9.80 33.07 14.21
C LYS A 61 -9.72 33.70 15.60
N ARG A 62 -9.78 35.04 15.68
CA ARG A 62 -9.86 35.75 16.96
C ARG A 62 -11.15 35.44 17.71
N ARG A 63 -12.29 35.40 17.01
CA ARG A 63 -13.58 35.02 17.57
C ARG A 63 -13.53 33.60 18.14
N LEU A 64 -13.06 32.64 17.35
CA LEU A 64 -12.94 31.24 17.75
C LEU A 64 -12.03 31.07 18.99
N ASN A 65 -10.91 31.77 19.05
CA ASN A 65 -10.02 31.74 20.21
C ASN A 65 -10.66 32.31 21.49
N GLN A 66 -11.60 33.24 21.38
CA GLN A 66 -12.27 33.88 22.52
C GLN A 66 -13.48 33.10 23.04
N LEU A 67 -13.95 32.09 22.31
CA LEU A 67 -15.09 31.28 22.73
C LEU A 67 -14.78 30.47 24.00
N PRO A 68 -15.78 30.20 24.86
CA PRO A 68 -15.65 29.13 25.83
C PRO A 68 -15.30 27.81 25.14
N LEU A 69 -14.43 26.99 25.76
CA LEU A 69 -13.90 25.77 25.14
C LEU A 69 -15.01 24.83 24.63
N LEU A 70 -16.10 24.68 25.38
CA LEU A 70 -17.24 23.84 24.97
C LEU A 70 -17.94 24.38 23.72
N ASP A 71 -18.07 25.71 23.61
CA ASP A 71 -18.67 26.34 22.43
C ASP A 71 -17.74 26.24 21.22
N TYR A 72 -16.43 26.37 21.43
CA TYR A 72 -15.42 26.15 20.40
C TYR A 72 -15.47 24.72 19.86
N ILE A 73 -15.53 23.72 20.73
CA ILE A 73 -15.65 22.31 20.33
C ILE A 73 -16.94 22.10 19.53
N LYS A 74 -18.07 22.62 20.02
CA LYS A 74 -19.35 22.50 19.31
C LYS A 74 -19.30 23.15 17.92
N GLU A 75 -18.64 24.29 17.79
CA GLU A 75 -18.52 24.99 16.53
C GLU A 75 -17.58 24.26 15.54
N LYS A 76 -16.43 23.78 16.00
CA LYS A 76 -15.48 22.99 15.18
C LYS A 76 -16.05 21.66 14.71
N THR A 77 -16.81 20.99 15.58
CA THR A 77 -17.43 19.69 15.28
C THR A 77 -18.76 19.84 14.54
N GLY A 78 -19.26 21.05 14.31
CA GLY A 78 -20.61 21.27 13.78
C GLY A 78 -21.71 20.70 14.66
N GLY A 79 -21.42 20.48 15.96
CA GLY A 79 -22.27 19.77 16.92
C GLY A 79 -22.30 18.25 16.75
N GLN A 80 -21.50 17.69 15.85
CA GLN A 80 -21.39 16.25 15.61
C GLN A 80 -20.21 15.68 16.41
N LEU A 81 -20.49 15.26 17.64
CA LEU A 81 -19.54 14.60 18.51
C LEU A 81 -20.16 13.30 19.04
N THR A 82 -19.59 12.16 18.65
CA THR A 82 -20.08 10.85 19.08
C THR A 82 -19.43 10.46 20.40
N ALA A 83 -20.22 10.34 21.46
CA ALA A 83 -19.76 9.80 22.74
C ALA A 83 -19.70 8.27 22.67
N VAL A 84 -18.53 7.69 22.96
CA VAL A 84 -18.33 6.24 22.97
C VAL A 84 -18.29 5.71 24.41
N ASP A 85 -18.60 4.42 24.59
CA ASP A 85 -18.59 3.77 25.91
C ASP A 85 -17.18 3.82 26.53
N SER A 86 -17.09 4.52 27.66
CA SER A 86 -15.82 4.72 28.35
C SER A 86 -15.25 3.44 28.93
N SER A 87 -16.08 2.49 29.34
CA SER A 87 -15.61 1.24 29.94
C SER A 87 -14.88 0.35 28.93
N GLN A 88 -15.31 0.37 27.67
CA GLN A 88 -14.76 -0.47 26.60
C GLN A 88 -13.56 0.19 25.91
N TRP A 89 -13.57 1.52 25.71
CA TRP A 89 -12.64 2.19 24.81
C TRP A 89 -11.58 3.06 25.50
N THR A 90 -11.53 3.09 26.83
CA THR A 90 -10.53 3.90 27.56
C THR A 90 -9.09 3.52 27.22
N GLU A 91 -8.78 2.23 27.14
CA GLU A 91 -7.43 1.79 26.78
C GLU A 91 -7.08 2.21 25.35
N PHE A 92 -7.97 1.98 24.39
CA PHE A 92 -7.79 2.41 23.00
C PHE A 92 -7.49 3.91 22.89
N PHE A 93 -8.30 4.77 23.53
CA PHE A 93 -8.09 6.22 23.52
C PHE A 93 -6.74 6.60 24.12
N THR A 94 -6.36 5.97 25.24
CA THR A 94 -5.07 6.22 25.89
C THR A 94 -3.91 5.85 24.99
N GLN A 95 -3.95 4.66 24.38
CA GLN A 95 -2.89 4.18 23.49
C GLN A 95 -2.77 5.04 22.23
N VAL A 96 -3.89 5.45 21.64
CA VAL A 96 -3.89 6.37 20.48
C VAL A 96 -3.33 7.74 20.87
N GLN A 97 -3.69 8.28 22.05
CA GLN A 97 -3.13 9.55 22.53
C GLN A 97 -1.62 9.50 22.70
N LEU A 98 -1.09 8.41 23.26
CA LEU A 98 0.35 8.21 23.42
C LEU A 98 1.05 8.15 22.05
N ALA A 99 0.54 7.35 21.12
CA ALA A 99 1.12 7.22 19.77
C ALA A 99 1.02 8.55 19.00
N SER A 100 -0.16 9.15 18.95
CA SER A 100 -0.42 10.41 18.25
C SER A 100 0.37 11.58 18.85
N GLY A 101 0.62 11.56 20.17
CA GLY A 101 1.45 12.54 20.87
C GLY A 101 2.96 12.35 20.74
N GLY A 102 3.43 11.34 20.00
CA GLY A 102 4.86 11.10 19.76
C GLY A 102 5.54 10.14 20.76
N GLN A 103 4.79 9.55 21.70
CA GLN A 103 5.30 8.56 22.66
C GLN A 103 5.16 7.15 22.09
N TYR A 104 5.84 6.89 20.97
CA TYR A 104 5.65 5.67 20.18
C TYR A 104 5.99 4.39 20.95
N GLU A 105 7.10 4.35 21.69
CA GLU A 105 7.51 3.16 22.47
C GLU A 105 6.60 2.89 23.68
N GLY A 106 5.90 3.93 24.16
CA GLY A 106 4.94 3.82 25.27
C GLY A 106 3.55 3.40 24.81
N SER A 107 3.31 3.25 23.50
CA SER A 107 2.01 2.92 22.93
C SER A 107 2.02 1.55 22.23
N ALA A 108 0.98 0.76 22.46
CA ALA A 108 0.68 -0.45 21.69
C ALA A 108 0.48 -0.17 20.19
N TYR A 109 0.18 1.08 19.82
CA TYR A 109 -0.03 1.53 18.45
C TYR A 109 1.11 2.39 17.90
N GLY A 110 2.27 2.45 18.58
CA GLY A 110 3.43 3.20 18.09
C GLY A 110 3.90 2.76 16.69
N ASN A 111 3.75 1.49 16.35
CA ASN A 111 4.09 0.94 15.03
C ASN A 111 3.06 1.26 13.93
N ARG A 112 1.92 1.86 14.28
CA ARG A 112 0.84 2.27 13.37
C ARG A 112 0.94 3.73 12.92
N VAL A 113 1.98 4.44 13.33
CA VAL A 113 2.33 5.79 12.86
C VAL A 113 3.25 5.69 11.64
N SER A 114 3.15 6.64 10.71
CA SER A 114 4.06 6.74 9.55
C SER A 114 5.52 6.77 9.98
N ASP A 115 6.40 6.11 9.23
CA ASP A 115 7.84 6.13 9.52
C ASP A 115 8.47 7.52 9.35
N GLN A 116 7.88 8.36 8.49
CA GLN A 116 8.29 9.76 8.32
C GLN A 116 8.01 10.58 9.59
N ASP A 117 6.87 10.34 10.25
CA ASP A 117 6.49 11.04 11.48
C ASP A 117 7.31 10.56 12.70
N LYS A 118 7.97 9.40 12.58
CA LYS A 118 8.92 8.88 13.57
C LYS A 118 10.34 9.41 13.37
N ASP A 119 10.64 10.05 12.24
CA ASP A 119 11.98 10.52 11.92
C ASP A 119 12.42 11.61 12.94
N PRO A 120 13.54 11.42 13.65
CA PRO A 120 14.06 12.41 14.60
C PRO A 120 14.36 13.77 13.97
N PHE A 121 14.68 13.81 12.68
CA PHE A 121 14.99 15.03 11.95
C PHE A 121 13.72 15.84 11.62
N TRP A 122 12.60 15.16 11.41
CA TRP A 122 11.31 15.76 11.04
C TRP A 122 10.28 15.56 12.16
N LYS A 123 10.57 16.04 13.37
CA LYS A 123 9.60 15.94 14.47
C LYS A 123 8.33 16.75 14.16
N PRO A 124 7.16 16.11 14.04
CA PRO A 124 5.92 16.82 13.81
C PRO A 124 5.61 17.69 15.03
N LYS A 125 5.19 18.94 14.78
CA LYS A 125 4.75 19.86 15.83
C LYS A 125 3.32 19.57 16.33
N TRP A 126 2.62 18.68 15.64
CA TRP A 126 1.20 18.40 15.83
C TRP A 126 1.01 16.91 16.10
N PRO A 127 -0.11 16.52 16.74
CA PRO A 127 -0.47 15.13 16.87
C PRO A 127 -0.47 14.42 15.50
N VAL A 128 0.10 13.23 15.46
CA VAL A 128 0.26 12.44 14.24
C VAL A 128 -0.87 11.44 14.07
N GLN A 129 -1.10 11.02 12.83
CA GLN A 129 -2.12 10.05 12.51
C GLN A 129 -1.67 8.63 12.89
N VAL A 130 -2.57 7.89 13.53
CA VAL A 130 -2.42 6.48 13.85
C VAL A 130 -3.37 5.70 12.95
N PHE A 131 -2.84 4.75 12.17
CA PHE A 131 -3.61 4.08 11.11
C PHE A 131 -4.16 2.72 11.54
N PHE A 132 -5.39 2.45 11.14
CA PHE A 132 -6.12 1.20 11.38
C PHE A 132 -6.78 0.71 10.11
N LYS A 133 -6.93 -0.61 10.00
CA LYS A 133 -7.77 -1.20 8.98
C LYS A 133 -9.25 -1.01 9.38
N PRO A 134 -10.16 -0.93 8.39
CA PRO A 134 -11.59 -0.79 8.67
C PRO A 134 -12.20 -1.90 9.53
N ASP A 135 -11.61 -3.09 9.60
CA ASP A 135 -12.08 -4.22 10.42
C ASP A 135 -11.58 -4.19 11.87
N GLU A 136 -10.65 -3.29 12.20
CA GLU A 136 -10.02 -3.24 13.54
C GLU A 136 -10.74 -2.30 14.51
N ILE A 137 -11.58 -1.40 14.01
CA ILE A 137 -12.31 -0.42 14.80
C ILE A 137 -13.76 -0.30 14.30
N PRO A 138 -14.75 -0.01 15.17
CA PRO A 138 -16.15 0.13 14.79
C PRO A 138 -16.43 1.53 14.22
N TRP A 139 -15.68 1.94 13.19
CA TRP A 139 -15.74 3.29 12.61
C TRP A 139 -17.14 3.67 12.13
N ALA A 140 -17.87 2.72 11.53
CA ALA A 140 -19.23 2.95 11.04
C ALA A 140 -20.22 3.21 12.18
N GLU A 141 -20.07 2.51 13.31
CA GLU A 141 -20.91 2.71 14.51
C GLU A 141 -20.62 4.05 15.17
N TRP A 142 -19.41 4.58 15.00
CA TRP A 142 -19.02 5.90 15.49
C TRP A 142 -19.51 7.04 14.60
N GLY A 143 -20.13 6.73 13.46
CA GLY A 143 -20.76 7.68 12.54
C GLY A 143 -19.91 8.02 11.31
N LEU A 144 -18.74 7.41 11.14
CA LEU A 144 -17.88 7.63 9.98
C LEU A 144 -18.47 6.92 8.76
N VAL A 145 -18.50 7.60 7.61
CA VAL A 145 -18.99 7.06 6.35
C VAL A 145 -17.81 6.63 5.48
N ALA A 146 -17.98 5.55 4.69
CA ALA A 146 -16.96 5.05 3.76
C ALA A 146 -16.83 5.95 2.51
N ILE A 147 -16.57 7.24 2.71
CA ILE A 147 -16.31 8.25 1.69
C ILE A 147 -14.91 8.80 1.96
N ASP A 148 -14.08 8.90 0.92
CA ASP A 148 -12.72 9.43 1.06
C ASP A 148 -12.73 10.83 1.68
N GLY A 149 -11.96 11.00 2.76
CA GLY A 149 -11.84 12.26 3.48
C GLY A 149 -12.99 12.59 4.43
N ASP A 150 -13.98 11.69 4.59
CA ASP A 150 -15.00 11.85 5.63
C ASP A 150 -14.35 11.86 7.02
N GLU A 151 -14.88 12.69 7.92
CA GLU A 151 -14.28 12.99 9.22
C GLU A 151 -15.32 13.01 10.33
N VAL A 152 -15.01 12.35 11.44
CA VAL A 152 -15.88 12.31 12.63
C VAL A 152 -15.06 12.49 13.89
N TYR A 153 -15.61 13.24 14.83
CA TYR A 153 -15.06 13.39 16.16
C TYR A 153 -15.73 12.43 17.14
N VAL A 154 -14.92 11.71 17.90
CA VAL A 154 -15.37 10.85 19.00
C VAL A 154 -14.81 11.34 20.32
N SER A 155 -15.61 11.20 21.38
CA SER A 155 -15.19 11.53 22.73
C SER A 155 -15.38 10.36 23.68
N ASN A 156 -14.42 10.19 24.58
CA ASN A 156 -14.51 9.26 25.71
C ASN A 156 -14.26 10.04 27.01
N THR A 157 -15.17 9.91 27.98
CA THR A 157 -15.01 10.49 29.31
C THR A 157 -14.74 9.38 30.34
N ALA A 158 -13.52 9.37 30.88
CA ALA A 158 -13.09 8.43 31.91
C ALA A 158 -12.41 9.18 33.06
N GLY A 159 -12.78 8.85 34.31
CA GLY A 159 -12.16 9.45 35.51
C GLY A 159 -12.27 10.98 35.59
N GLY A 160 -13.33 11.57 35.03
CA GLY A 160 -13.54 13.02 34.99
C GLY A 160 -12.72 13.76 33.93
N LYS A 161 -11.93 13.06 33.11
CA LYS A 161 -11.22 13.62 31.96
C LYS A 161 -11.88 13.16 30.66
N THR A 162 -12.13 14.11 29.75
CA THR A 162 -12.63 13.80 28.40
C THR A 162 -11.48 13.84 27.41
N SER A 163 -11.34 12.75 26.67
CA SER A 163 -10.39 12.56 25.59
C SER A 163 -11.12 12.60 24.25
N TYR A 164 -10.53 13.28 23.27
CA TYR A 164 -11.11 13.46 21.94
C TYR A 164 -10.20 12.87 20.86
N LEU A 165 -10.79 12.18 19.91
CA LEU A 165 -10.11 11.68 18.73
C LEU A 165 -10.85 12.16 17.47
N LEU A 166 -10.08 12.48 16.44
CA LEU A 166 -10.56 12.69 15.08
C LEU A 166 -10.32 11.41 14.30
N LEU A 167 -11.38 10.85 13.72
CA LEU A 167 -11.32 9.78 12.75
C LEU A 167 -11.44 10.37 11.34
N ARG A 168 -10.67 9.83 10.41
CA ARG A 168 -10.82 10.11 8.99
C ARG A 168 -10.81 8.81 8.19
N TYR A 169 -11.76 8.67 7.27
CA TYR A 169 -11.78 7.56 6.32
C TYR A 169 -10.91 7.91 5.11
N GLU A 170 -10.01 7.00 4.74
CA GLU A 170 -9.12 7.17 3.60
C GLU A 170 -9.37 6.02 2.62
N ASP A 171 -9.88 6.35 1.43
CA ASP A 171 -10.07 5.40 0.35
C ASP A 171 -8.91 5.51 -0.64
N TYR A 172 -8.01 4.54 -0.60
CA TYR A 172 -6.89 4.48 -1.52
C TYR A 172 -7.26 3.86 -2.87
N SER A 173 -8.42 3.19 -2.99
CA SER A 173 -8.84 2.52 -4.21
C SER A 173 -9.36 3.49 -5.28
N THR A 174 -9.96 4.60 -4.86
CA THR A 174 -10.56 5.61 -5.75
C THR A 174 -9.82 6.95 -5.72
N SER A 175 -9.09 7.26 -4.65
CA SER A 175 -8.43 8.55 -4.54
C SER A 175 -7.09 8.57 -5.28
N ILE A 176 -6.94 9.57 -6.15
CA ILE A 176 -5.62 10.02 -6.66
C ILE A 176 -4.76 10.56 -5.49
N SER A 177 -5.36 10.70 -4.30
CA SER A 177 -4.72 11.26 -3.10
C SER A 177 -3.52 10.45 -2.64
N ALA A 178 -3.47 9.13 -2.85
CA ALA A 178 -2.29 8.31 -2.61
C ALA A 178 -1.07 8.75 -3.45
N MET A 179 -1.31 9.34 -4.63
CA MET A 179 -0.28 9.90 -5.51
C MET A 179 0.02 11.38 -5.20
N SER A 180 -0.96 12.12 -4.65
CA SER A 180 -0.85 13.56 -4.38
C SER A 180 -0.52 13.93 -2.92
N LYS A 181 -0.57 12.98 -1.99
CA LYS A 181 -0.18 13.12 -0.58
C LYS A 181 1.01 12.20 -0.27
N PRO A 182 2.23 12.52 -0.76
CA PRO A 182 3.44 11.74 -0.46
C PRO A 182 3.85 11.77 1.02
N TYR A 183 3.15 12.54 1.85
CA TYR A 183 3.40 12.73 3.28
C TYR A 183 2.20 12.25 4.10
N ARG A 184 2.47 11.57 5.22
CA ARG A 184 1.47 10.95 6.13
C ARG A 184 0.70 9.78 5.53
N VAL A 185 1.42 8.85 4.93
CA VAL A 185 0.88 7.55 4.50
C VAL A 185 0.94 6.58 5.68
N ALA A 186 0.02 5.62 5.72
CA ALA A 186 0.07 4.50 6.64
C ALA A 186 1.44 3.79 6.62
N PRO A 187 1.88 3.17 7.74
CA PRO A 187 3.13 2.41 7.78
C PRO A 187 3.19 1.33 6.68
N ASP A 188 4.39 1.02 6.21
CA ASP A 188 4.56 0.18 5.01
C ASP A 188 3.89 -1.19 5.10
N TRP A 189 3.95 -1.83 6.28
CA TRP A 189 3.34 -3.14 6.51
C TRP A 189 1.80 -3.11 6.47
N LEU A 190 1.20 -1.95 6.77
CA LEU A 190 -0.24 -1.74 6.76
C LEU A 190 -0.71 -1.34 5.37
N TYR A 191 0.03 -0.43 4.72
CA TYR A 191 -0.25 0.08 3.39
C TYR A 191 0.02 -0.97 2.29
N HIS A 192 1.12 -1.72 2.39
CA HIS A 192 1.54 -2.78 1.48
C HIS A 192 1.70 -4.14 2.19
N PRO A 193 0.57 -4.79 2.58
CA PRO A 193 0.61 -5.99 3.42
C PRO A 193 1.31 -7.19 2.78
N TYR A 194 1.36 -7.26 1.45
CA TYR A 194 1.95 -8.39 0.73
C TYR A 194 3.31 -8.09 0.10
N ARG A 195 3.93 -6.94 0.40
CA ARG A 195 5.18 -6.55 -0.27
C ARG A 195 6.31 -7.55 -0.06
N SER A 196 6.56 -7.94 1.19
CA SER A 196 7.59 -8.92 1.53
C SER A 196 7.30 -10.30 0.92
N LEU A 197 6.03 -10.71 0.91
CA LEU A 197 5.60 -11.96 0.28
C LEU A 197 5.82 -11.91 -1.24
N GLY A 198 5.48 -10.79 -1.88
CA GLY A 198 5.70 -10.55 -3.31
C GLY A 198 7.18 -10.67 -3.69
N THR A 199 8.07 -10.04 -2.92
CA THR A 199 9.53 -10.19 -3.07
C THR A 199 9.97 -11.65 -2.94
N GLY A 200 9.44 -12.37 -1.94
CA GLY A 200 9.71 -13.79 -1.75
C GLY A 200 9.25 -14.66 -2.93
N VAL A 201 8.07 -14.39 -3.49
CA VAL A 201 7.51 -15.09 -4.66
C VAL A 201 8.35 -14.84 -5.92
N MET A 202 8.80 -13.60 -6.15
CA MET A 202 9.70 -13.28 -7.27
C MET A 202 11.03 -14.01 -7.13
N ALA A 203 11.64 -13.97 -5.94
CA ALA A 203 12.88 -14.67 -5.66
C ALA A 203 12.72 -16.19 -5.84
N MET A 204 11.63 -16.77 -5.35
CA MET A 204 11.33 -18.19 -5.52
C MET A 204 11.17 -18.57 -7.00
N GLY A 205 10.45 -17.78 -7.79
CA GLY A 205 10.31 -18.00 -9.24
C GLY A 205 11.66 -18.00 -9.96
N LEU A 206 12.56 -17.08 -9.60
CA LEU A 206 13.92 -17.02 -10.13
C LEU A 206 14.76 -18.22 -9.70
N LEU A 207 14.71 -18.60 -8.43
CA LEU A 207 15.43 -19.77 -7.91
C LEU A 207 14.97 -21.06 -8.61
N LEU A 208 13.66 -21.25 -8.77
CA LEU A 208 13.11 -22.38 -9.52
C LEU A 208 13.61 -22.37 -10.97
N TYR A 209 13.64 -21.21 -11.63
CA TYR A 209 14.21 -21.10 -12.97
C TYR A 209 15.69 -21.52 -13.03
N ILE A 210 16.50 -21.13 -12.05
CA ILE A 210 17.94 -21.45 -12.01
C ILE A 210 18.19 -22.92 -11.70
N PHE A 211 17.51 -23.47 -10.69
CA PHE A 211 17.81 -24.79 -10.12
C PHE A 211 17.05 -25.94 -10.77
N LEU A 212 15.90 -25.71 -11.41
CA LEU A 212 15.22 -26.76 -12.14
C LEU A 212 16.11 -27.26 -13.30
N PRO A 213 16.17 -28.59 -13.51
CA PRO A 213 17.12 -29.20 -14.41
C PRO A 213 16.89 -28.77 -15.86
N ARG A 214 17.99 -28.43 -16.54
CA ARG A 214 17.98 -28.08 -17.96
C ARG A 214 18.07 -29.33 -18.82
N ARG A 215 17.45 -29.28 -20.01
CA ARG A 215 17.68 -30.27 -21.06
C ARG A 215 19.17 -30.27 -21.44
N LYS A 216 19.78 -31.45 -21.42
CA LYS A 216 21.10 -31.66 -22.04
C LYS A 216 20.90 -31.78 -23.56
N LYS A 217 21.71 -31.05 -24.33
CA LYS A 217 21.69 -31.10 -25.80
C LYS A 217 22.13 -32.48 -26.27
N GLN A 218 21.42 -33.05 -27.23
CA GLN A 218 21.85 -34.26 -27.94
C GLN A 218 22.50 -33.86 -29.28
N THR A 219 23.38 -34.71 -29.81
CA THR A 219 24.18 -34.44 -31.01
C THR A 219 23.33 -34.17 -32.26
N ASP A 220 22.09 -34.65 -32.27
CA ASP A 220 21.14 -34.52 -33.40
C ASP A 220 20.17 -33.33 -33.24
N ASP A 221 20.30 -32.52 -32.18
CA ASP A 221 19.41 -31.38 -31.93
C ASP A 221 19.88 -30.12 -32.67
N ILE A 222 19.03 -29.55 -33.54
CA ILE A 222 19.20 -28.17 -34.03
C ILE A 222 18.64 -27.22 -32.96
N ALA A 223 19.51 -26.80 -32.03
CA ALA A 223 19.12 -25.90 -30.95
C ALA A 223 20.08 -24.72 -30.81
N TYR A 224 19.52 -23.52 -30.66
CA TYR A 224 20.25 -22.30 -30.32
C TYR A 224 21.19 -22.52 -29.13
N SER A 225 22.31 -21.79 -29.10
CA SER A 225 23.27 -21.88 -28.00
C SER A 225 22.57 -21.57 -26.66
N THR A 226 23.01 -22.21 -25.58
CA THR A 226 22.42 -21.99 -24.25
C THR A 226 22.47 -20.51 -23.87
N GLY A 227 23.54 -19.80 -24.25
CA GLY A 227 23.67 -18.36 -24.04
C GLY A 227 22.64 -17.53 -24.81
N SER A 228 22.34 -17.89 -26.07
CA SER A 228 21.33 -17.20 -26.88
C SER A 228 19.91 -17.36 -26.30
N ILE A 229 19.59 -18.55 -25.80
CA ILE A 229 18.30 -18.81 -25.14
C ILE A 229 18.18 -17.99 -23.83
N LEU A 230 19.24 -17.96 -23.02
CA LEU A 230 19.27 -17.15 -21.80
C LEU A 230 19.18 -15.65 -22.08
N ALA A 231 19.84 -15.17 -23.14
CA ALA A 231 19.75 -13.78 -23.56
C ALA A 231 18.31 -13.43 -23.97
N GLY A 232 17.63 -14.33 -24.69
CA GLY A 232 16.22 -14.17 -25.03
C GLY A 232 15.32 -14.09 -23.79
N ASP A 233 15.51 -15.01 -22.83
CA ASP A 233 14.77 -15.00 -21.57
C ASP A 233 15.02 -13.70 -20.76
N LEU A 234 16.26 -13.20 -20.75
CA LEU A 234 16.63 -11.95 -20.07
C LEU A 234 15.97 -10.74 -20.75
N VAL A 235 16.02 -10.64 -22.08
CA VAL A 235 15.37 -9.56 -22.83
C VAL A 235 13.86 -9.57 -22.58
N ALA A 236 13.24 -10.75 -22.60
CA ALA A 236 11.82 -10.88 -22.32
C ALA A 236 11.47 -10.44 -20.89
N LEU A 237 12.31 -10.75 -19.89
CA LEU A 237 12.13 -10.26 -18.51
C LEU A 237 12.30 -8.74 -18.39
N ILE A 238 13.33 -8.17 -19.01
CA ILE A 238 13.62 -6.73 -19.00
C ILE A 238 12.45 -5.94 -19.59
N LEU A 239 11.74 -6.50 -20.57
CA LEU A 239 10.54 -5.88 -21.13
C LEU A 239 9.28 -6.20 -20.31
N LEU A 240 9.13 -7.44 -19.85
CA LEU A 240 7.96 -7.87 -19.07
C LEU A 240 7.78 -7.06 -17.79
N VAL A 241 8.84 -6.88 -17.01
CA VAL A 241 8.79 -6.20 -15.71
C VAL A 241 8.24 -4.76 -15.82
N PRO A 242 8.77 -3.87 -16.69
CA PRO A 242 8.22 -2.53 -16.83
C PRO A 242 6.83 -2.54 -17.47
N PHE A 243 6.57 -3.31 -18.53
CA PHE A 243 5.24 -3.30 -19.16
C PHE A 243 4.14 -3.87 -18.26
N TYR A 244 4.48 -4.82 -17.39
CA TYR A 244 3.55 -5.36 -16.40
C TYR A 244 3.44 -4.50 -15.14
N GLY A 245 4.58 -4.01 -14.63
CA GLY A 245 4.69 -3.32 -13.35
C GLY A 245 4.45 -1.81 -13.37
N LEU A 246 4.79 -1.11 -14.46
CA LEU A 246 4.57 0.34 -14.56
C LEU A 246 3.11 0.76 -14.40
N PRO A 247 2.10 0.03 -14.92
CA PRO A 247 0.70 0.33 -14.61
C PRO A 247 0.42 0.44 -13.12
N PHE A 248 1.03 -0.41 -12.29
CA PHE A 248 0.86 -0.35 -10.84
C PHE A 248 1.52 0.90 -10.24
N LEU A 249 2.73 1.24 -10.70
CA LEU A 249 3.45 2.45 -10.27
C LEU A 249 2.71 3.73 -10.65
N ILE A 250 2.16 3.78 -11.86
CA ILE A 250 1.45 4.96 -12.39
C ILE A 250 0.08 5.12 -11.72
N ASN A 251 -0.64 4.02 -11.45
CA ASN A 251 -1.96 4.09 -10.83
C ASN A 251 -1.92 4.08 -9.28
N GLY A 252 -0.75 3.91 -8.67
CA GLY A 252 -0.60 3.88 -7.21
C GLY A 252 -0.86 2.51 -6.56
N GLY A 253 -1.16 1.47 -7.34
CA GLY A 253 -1.28 0.09 -6.84
C GLY A 253 -1.98 -0.86 -7.80
N THR A 254 -2.05 -2.14 -7.41
CA THR A 254 -2.65 -3.22 -8.21
C THR A 254 -4.16 -3.03 -8.42
N VAL A 255 -4.90 -2.60 -7.39
CA VAL A 255 -6.36 -2.42 -7.47
C VAL A 255 -6.69 -1.25 -8.41
N GLN A 256 -5.99 -0.13 -8.23
CA GLN A 256 -6.16 1.10 -9.00
C GLN A 256 -5.80 0.92 -10.48
N ALA A 257 -4.81 0.07 -10.78
CA ALA A 257 -4.48 -0.25 -12.17
C ALA A 257 -5.62 -0.96 -12.91
N ILE A 258 -6.51 -1.65 -12.19
CA ILE A 258 -7.67 -2.37 -12.74
C ILE A 258 -8.91 -1.47 -12.76
N THR A 259 -9.07 -0.56 -11.80
CA THR A 259 -10.31 0.23 -11.64
C THR A 259 -10.23 1.66 -12.21
N GLY A 260 -9.08 2.32 -12.14
CA GLY A 260 -8.90 3.74 -12.49
C GLY A 260 -8.60 3.97 -13.96
N MET A 261 -7.35 3.75 -14.40
CA MET A 261 -6.90 3.95 -15.78
C MET A 261 -6.73 2.62 -16.53
N TRP A 262 -7.72 1.75 -16.41
CA TRP A 262 -7.67 0.40 -16.99
C TRP A 262 -7.34 0.36 -18.50
N PRO A 263 -7.69 1.34 -19.37
CA PRO A 263 -7.30 1.28 -20.78
C PRO A 263 -5.79 1.40 -21.00
N ILE A 264 -5.11 2.25 -20.22
CA ILE A 264 -3.65 2.40 -20.28
C ILE A 264 -2.99 1.13 -19.74
N SER A 265 -3.47 0.63 -18.60
CA SER A 265 -3.01 -0.64 -18.02
C SER A 265 -3.18 -1.80 -19.01
N ALA A 266 -4.33 -1.89 -19.69
CA ALA A 266 -4.62 -2.91 -20.68
C ALA A 266 -3.67 -2.84 -21.89
N ALA A 267 -3.38 -1.64 -22.41
CA ALA A 267 -2.42 -1.47 -23.50
C ALA A 267 -1.00 -1.92 -23.09
N MET A 268 -0.56 -1.58 -21.88
CA MET A 268 0.74 -1.99 -21.36
C MET A 268 0.80 -3.51 -21.10
N TRP A 269 -0.27 -4.10 -20.57
CA TRP A 269 -0.35 -5.55 -20.36
C TRP A 269 -0.47 -6.33 -21.66
N PHE A 270 -1.06 -5.76 -22.70
CA PHE A 270 -1.01 -6.33 -24.05
C PHE A 270 0.44 -6.41 -24.55
N LEU A 271 1.26 -5.37 -24.34
CA LEU A 271 2.69 -5.39 -24.64
C LEU A 271 3.46 -6.41 -23.79
N ALA A 272 3.13 -6.51 -22.50
CA ALA A 272 3.64 -7.56 -21.61
C ALA A 272 3.29 -8.96 -22.14
N GLY A 273 2.10 -9.13 -22.74
CA GLY A 273 1.64 -10.34 -23.40
C GLY A 273 2.59 -10.85 -24.47
N PHE A 274 3.14 -9.98 -25.32
CA PHE A 274 4.15 -10.38 -26.30
C PHE A 274 5.43 -10.90 -25.64
N CYS A 275 5.83 -10.30 -24.52
CA CYS A 275 7.00 -10.75 -23.76
C CYS A 275 6.78 -12.15 -23.18
N MET A 276 5.56 -12.45 -22.70
CA MET A 276 5.18 -13.80 -22.27
C MET A 276 5.24 -14.81 -23.42
N ILE A 277 4.73 -14.43 -24.60
CA ILE A 277 4.77 -15.27 -25.79
C ILE A 277 6.22 -15.55 -26.19
N LEU A 278 7.12 -14.56 -26.15
CA LEU A 278 8.54 -14.77 -26.45
C LEU A 278 9.19 -15.80 -25.51
N LEU A 279 8.88 -15.76 -24.21
CA LEU A 279 9.33 -16.78 -23.25
C LEU A 279 8.79 -18.17 -23.62
N LEU A 280 7.49 -18.27 -23.94
CA LEU A 280 6.87 -19.55 -24.30
C LEU A 280 7.41 -20.12 -25.62
N LEU A 281 7.62 -19.26 -26.61
CA LEU A 281 8.26 -19.65 -27.88
C LEU A 281 9.70 -20.12 -27.64
N GLY A 282 10.47 -19.44 -26.78
CA GLY A 282 11.80 -19.89 -26.38
C GLY A 282 11.80 -21.31 -25.79
N ALA A 283 10.77 -21.65 -24.99
CA ALA A 283 10.57 -23.02 -24.54
C ALA A 283 10.29 -23.98 -25.70
N ILE A 284 9.41 -23.64 -26.65
CA ILE A 284 9.08 -24.52 -27.78
C ILE A 284 10.29 -24.76 -28.71
N TYR A 285 11.03 -23.70 -29.05
CA TYR A 285 12.21 -23.81 -29.92
C TYR A 285 13.39 -24.54 -29.25
N SER A 286 13.40 -24.65 -27.92
CA SER A 286 14.36 -25.52 -27.21
C SER A 286 14.05 -27.03 -27.34
N VAL A 287 12.88 -27.37 -27.89
CA VAL A 287 12.35 -28.75 -27.94
C VAL A 287 12.41 -29.36 -29.34
N GLN A 288 12.38 -28.54 -30.41
CA GLN A 288 12.32 -29.06 -31.79
C GLN A 288 13.50 -29.98 -32.12
N ARG A 289 13.16 -31.21 -32.51
CA ARG A 289 14.06 -32.25 -33.01
C ARG A 289 13.79 -32.40 -34.50
N ASN A 290 14.82 -32.52 -35.34
CA ASN A 290 14.63 -32.87 -36.73
C ASN A 290 14.02 -34.28 -36.83
N HIS A 291 12.74 -34.36 -37.20
CA HIS A 291 12.22 -35.49 -37.95
C HIS A 291 12.50 -35.20 -39.43
N GLN A 292 13.78 -35.24 -39.82
CA GLN A 292 14.10 -35.48 -41.22
C GLN A 292 14.55 -36.92 -41.34
N GLU A 293 13.78 -37.62 -42.18
CA GLU A 293 13.78 -39.02 -42.47
C GLU A 293 15.17 -39.54 -42.87
N ARG A 294 15.47 -40.76 -42.43
CA ARG A 294 16.45 -41.64 -43.08
C ARG A 294 15.79 -42.33 -44.24
#